data_AF-A0A848RVF1-F1
#
_entry.id   AF-A0A848RVF1-F1
#
_cell.length_a   1.000
_cell.length_b   1.000
_cell.length_c   1.000
_cell.angle_alpha   90.00
_cell.angle_beta   90.00
_cell.angle_gamma   90.00
#
_symmetry.space_group_name_H-M   'P 1'
#
loop_
_entity.id
_entity.type
_entity.pdbx_description
1 polymer ?
#
loop_
_entity_poly.entity_id
_entity_poly.type
_entity_poly.pdbx_seq_one_letter_code
_entity_poly.pdbx_strand_id
1 'polypeptide(L)'
;MKKLIYISFISLLFIGCKNQSGTNSIETEIKITQKIANAHGFENWKNVSEVSFTFNGKRSWKWNTRTDDITLITSKDTIFYNRKFIDSLSINADKAFINDKFWLLVPFQLVWDKGTTISLLSKENAPISKTELNKITLLYSNEVGYTPGDAYDIYFDNDYLIKEWVFRKGNQNEPTLANTFEKYQDFNGIKIALEHKNAEGNWNLKFTDVIINLN
;
A
#
# COMPACT_ATOMS: atom_id res chain seq x y z
N MET A 1 16.08 -84.10 -8.29
CA MET A 1 14.89 -83.25 -8.06
C MET A 1 15.36 -81.94 -7.46
N LYS A 2 15.58 -80.91 -8.28
CA LYS A 2 16.11 -79.60 -7.84
C LYS A 2 14.92 -78.66 -7.57
N LYS A 3 14.84 -78.14 -6.35
CA LYS A 3 13.78 -77.21 -5.89
C LYS A 3 14.04 -75.81 -6.47
N LEU A 4 13.05 -75.24 -7.16
CA LEU A 4 13.03 -73.82 -7.51
C LEU A 4 12.62 -73.01 -6.28
N ILE A 5 13.41 -72.00 -5.93
CA ILE A 5 13.09 -70.99 -4.92
C ILE A 5 12.57 -69.75 -5.66
N TYR A 6 11.30 -69.42 -5.44
CA TYR A 6 10.69 -68.16 -5.87
C TYR A 6 11.05 -67.07 -4.86
N ILE A 7 11.73 -66.02 -5.30
CA ILE A 7 11.96 -64.80 -4.52
C ILE A 7 10.90 -63.78 -4.94
N SER A 8 9.97 -63.49 -4.03
CA SER A 8 8.94 -62.46 -4.17
C SER A 8 9.55 -61.08 -3.92
N PHE A 9 9.38 -60.16 -4.87
CA PHE A 9 9.87 -58.79 -4.80
C PHE A 9 8.77 -57.91 -4.18
N ILE A 10 8.95 -57.47 -2.94
CA ILE A 10 8.04 -56.55 -2.24
C ILE A 10 8.38 -55.12 -2.68
N SER A 11 7.47 -54.46 -3.40
CA SER A 11 7.57 -53.04 -3.74
C SER A 11 7.06 -52.18 -2.58
N LEU A 12 7.95 -51.42 -1.93
CA LEU A 12 7.57 -50.33 -1.02
C LEU A 12 7.06 -49.13 -1.82
N LEU A 13 5.77 -48.84 -1.71
CA LEU A 13 5.18 -47.59 -2.17
C LEU A 13 5.38 -46.52 -1.08
N PHE A 14 6.30 -45.59 -1.31
CA PHE A 14 6.38 -44.35 -0.55
C PHE A 14 5.32 -43.38 -1.08
N ILE A 15 4.21 -43.21 -0.34
CA ILE A 15 3.27 -42.12 -0.55
C ILE A 15 3.89 -40.87 0.06
N GLY A 16 4.55 -40.06 -0.77
CA GLY A 16 4.98 -38.72 -0.41
C GLY A 16 3.79 -37.75 -0.47
N CYS A 17 3.32 -37.29 0.69
CA CYS A 17 2.40 -36.15 0.78
C CYS A 17 3.06 -34.88 0.20
N LYS A 18 2.51 -34.34 -0.89
CA LYS A 18 2.84 -32.99 -1.36
C LYS A 18 1.98 -31.97 -0.61
N ASN A 19 2.59 -31.19 0.28
CA ASN A 19 1.99 -29.98 0.84
C ASN A 19 1.90 -28.89 -0.25
N GLN A 20 0.71 -28.68 -0.79
CA GLN A 20 0.44 -27.81 -1.94
C GLN A 20 -0.38 -26.58 -1.52
N SER A 21 0.03 -25.87 -0.46
CA SER A 21 -0.74 -24.75 0.13
C SER A 21 -0.10 -23.36 -0.03
N GLY A 22 1.14 -23.24 -0.54
CA GLY A 22 1.86 -21.95 -0.59
C GLY A 22 1.69 -21.14 -1.88
N THR A 23 1.46 -21.78 -3.03
CA THR A 23 1.52 -21.09 -4.33
C THR A 23 0.23 -20.32 -4.66
N ASN A 24 -0.93 -20.87 -4.27
CA ASN A 24 -2.23 -20.28 -4.62
C ASN A 24 -2.57 -19.03 -3.80
N SER A 25 -2.13 -18.95 -2.53
CA SER A 25 -2.40 -17.79 -1.66
C SER A 25 -1.59 -16.57 -2.10
N ILE A 26 -0.29 -16.74 -2.33
CA ILE A 26 0.61 -15.67 -2.79
C ILE A 26 0.15 -15.10 -4.14
N GLU A 27 -0.26 -15.96 -5.08
CA GLU A 27 -0.79 -15.51 -6.37
C GLU A 27 -2.10 -14.73 -6.22
N THR A 28 -2.97 -15.14 -5.28
CA THR A 28 -4.23 -14.45 -5.00
C THR A 28 -4.00 -13.08 -4.33
N GLU A 29 -3.04 -13.00 -3.42
CA GLU A 29 -2.62 -11.77 -2.73
C GLU A 29 -2.02 -10.74 -3.69
N ILE A 30 -1.10 -11.17 -4.58
CA ILE A 30 -0.55 -10.31 -5.64
C ILE A 30 -1.65 -9.80 -6.57
N LYS A 31 -2.66 -10.63 -6.87
CA LYS A 31 -3.79 -10.23 -7.70
C LYS A 31 -4.68 -9.19 -7.02
N ILE A 32 -4.88 -9.24 -5.71
CA ILE A 32 -5.78 -8.28 -5.02
C ILE A 32 -5.13 -6.90 -4.88
N THR A 33 -3.85 -6.82 -4.52
CA THR A 33 -3.14 -5.52 -4.44
C THR A 33 -3.07 -4.84 -5.79
N GLN A 34 -2.81 -5.60 -6.87
CA GLN A 34 -2.82 -5.06 -8.23
C GLN A 34 -4.20 -4.56 -8.64
N LYS A 35 -5.28 -5.27 -8.29
CA LYS A 35 -6.66 -4.83 -8.56
C LYS A 35 -7.00 -3.52 -7.86
N ILE A 36 -6.65 -3.40 -6.59
CA ILE A 36 -6.83 -2.15 -5.82
C ILE A 36 -6.03 -1.02 -6.47
N ALA A 37 -4.74 -1.23 -6.76
CA ALA A 37 -3.91 -0.22 -7.40
C ALA A 37 -4.48 0.21 -8.76
N ASN A 38 -4.89 -0.74 -9.59
CA ASN A 38 -5.45 -0.50 -10.92
C ASN A 38 -6.79 0.25 -10.87
N ALA A 39 -7.66 -0.05 -9.90
CA ALA A 39 -8.90 0.70 -9.69
C ALA A 39 -8.63 2.19 -9.41
N HIS A 40 -7.46 2.50 -8.85
CA HIS A 40 -6.97 3.86 -8.59
C HIS A 40 -6.09 4.43 -9.71
N GLY A 41 -5.94 3.73 -10.84
CA GLY A 41 -5.24 4.24 -12.02
C GLY A 41 -3.77 3.84 -12.16
N PHE A 42 -3.29 2.83 -11.42
CA PHE A 42 -1.88 2.44 -11.44
C PHE A 42 -1.32 2.13 -12.83
N GLU A 43 -2.12 1.58 -13.74
CA GLU A 43 -1.67 1.30 -15.13
C GLU A 43 -1.31 2.56 -15.92
N ASN A 44 -1.89 3.71 -15.54
CA ASN A 44 -1.59 5.01 -16.11
C ASN A 44 -0.32 5.64 -15.52
N TRP A 45 0.17 5.13 -14.37
CA TRP A 45 1.29 5.72 -13.65
C TRP A 45 2.57 5.85 -14.51
N LYS A 46 2.81 4.89 -15.40
CA LYS A 46 3.94 4.93 -16.34
C LYS A 46 3.99 6.20 -17.21
N ASN A 47 2.85 6.86 -17.38
CA ASN A 47 2.72 8.08 -18.18
C ASN A 47 2.86 9.35 -17.33
N VAL A 48 2.82 9.27 -16.00
CA VAL A 48 2.94 10.42 -15.10
C VAL A 48 4.37 10.95 -15.12
N SER A 49 4.51 12.25 -15.35
CA SER A 49 5.79 12.98 -15.39
C SER A 49 6.03 13.76 -14.11
N GLU A 50 4.96 14.23 -13.48
CA GLU A 50 5.02 15.08 -12.31
C GLU A 50 3.75 14.97 -11.46
N VAL A 51 3.93 15.04 -10.14
CA VAL A 51 2.85 15.11 -9.15
C VAL A 51 3.07 16.34 -8.28
N SER A 52 2.05 17.18 -8.16
CA SER A 52 2.02 18.28 -7.20
C SER A 52 0.80 18.18 -6.31
N PHE A 53 0.94 18.53 -5.03
CA PHE A 53 -0.16 18.53 -4.06
C PHE A 53 0.21 19.31 -2.80
N THR A 54 -0.79 19.82 -2.10
CA THR A 54 -0.65 20.41 -0.76
C THR A 54 -1.23 19.47 0.28
N PHE A 55 -0.37 19.03 1.20
CA PHE A 55 -0.74 18.18 2.33
C PHE A 55 -1.20 19.02 3.52
N ASN A 56 -2.46 18.84 3.91
CA ASN A 56 -3.11 19.43 5.07
C ASN A 56 -2.91 20.97 5.19
N GLY A 57 -2.88 21.66 4.05
CA GLY A 57 -2.68 23.11 3.97
C GLY A 57 -1.31 23.62 4.46
N LYS A 58 -0.33 22.75 4.67
CA LYS A 58 0.95 23.09 5.33
C LYS A 58 2.18 22.87 4.46
N ARG A 59 2.23 21.76 3.73
CA ARG A 59 3.38 21.35 2.92
C ARG A 59 2.92 21.13 1.49
N SER A 60 3.39 21.97 0.58
CA SER A 60 3.16 21.79 -0.84
C SER A 60 4.36 21.10 -1.45
N TRP A 61 4.09 20.05 -2.21
CA TRP A 61 5.08 19.19 -2.83
C TRP A 61 4.98 19.32 -4.34
N LYS A 62 6.12 19.27 -5.00
CA LYS A 62 6.26 19.02 -6.43
C LYS A 62 7.28 17.91 -6.61
N TRP A 63 6.87 16.83 -7.27
CA TRP A 63 7.69 15.64 -7.50
C TRP A 63 7.76 15.33 -8.99
N ASN A 64 8.96 15.36 -9.56
CA ASN A 64 9.21 14.81 -10.87
C ASN A 64 9.44 13.30 -10.75
N THR A 65 8.53 12.49 -11.29
CA THR A 65 8.52 11.02 -11.11
C THR A 65 9.62 10.32 -11.91
N ARG A 66 10.22 11.00 -12.90
CA ARG A 66 11.29 10.43 -13.74
C ARG A 66 12.67 10.66 -13.15
N THR A 67 12.92 11.88 -12.68
CA THR A 67 14.23 12.25 -12.13
C THR A 67 14.33 11.98 -10.63
N ASP A 68 13.20 11.91 -9.93
CA ASP A 68 13.07 11.95 -8.46
C ASP A 68 13.49 13.28 -7.83
N ASP A 69 13.38 14.37 -8.58
CA ASP A 69 13.50 15.72 -8.04
C ASP A 69 12.26 16.10 -7.25
N ILE A 70 12.48 16.61 -6.04
CA ILE A 70 11.45 17.03 -5.09
C ILE A 70 11.65 18.49 -4.74
N THR A 71 10.55 19.23 -4.74
CA THR A 71 10.44 20.55 -4.13
C THR A 71 9.44 20.50 -2.99
N LEU A 72 9.87 20.91 -1.80
CA LEU A 72 8.99 21.23 -0.67
C LEU A 72 8.82 22.75 -0.61
N ILE A 73 7.59 23.21 -0.53
CA ILE A 73 7.23 24.60 -0.24
C ILE A 73 6.44 24.63 1.06
N THR A 74 6.87 25.48 1.99
CA THR A 74 6.16 25.80 3.24
C THR A 74 5.98 27.30 3.36
N SER A 75 5.34 27.77 4.43
CA SER A 75 5.25 29.22 4.71
C SER A 75 6.59 29.88 5.07
N LYS A 76 7.62 29.09 5.39
CA LYS A 76 8.92 29.60 5.83
C LYS A 76 9.98 29.44 4.76
N ASP A 77 10.08 28.22 4.24
CA ASP A 77 11.21 27.79 3.42
C ASP A 77 10.74 27.04 2.17
N THR A 78 11.60 27.04 1.15
CA THR A 78 11.53 26.14 0.00
C THR A 78 12.78 25.26 -0.03
N ILE A 79 12.61 23.95 -0.10
CA ILE A 79 13.70 22.97 -0.12
C ILE A 79 13.65 22.20 -1.43
N PHE A 80 14.79 22.09 -2.11
CA PHE A 80 14.97 21.32 -3.33
C PHE A 80 15.97 20.21 -3.07
N TYR A 81 15.64 18.99 -3.47
CA TYR A 81 16.56 17.85 -3.37
C TYR A 81 16.16 16.74 -4.34
N ASN A 82 17.09 15.82 -4.61
CA ASN A 82 16.82 14.62 -5.40
C ASN A 82 16.85 13.39 -4.48
N ARG A 83 15.84 12.52 -4.56
CA ARG A 83 15.73 11.37 -3.64
C ARG A 83 16.84 10.32 -3.79
N LYS A 84 17.55 10.31 -4.93
CA LYS A 84 18.70 9.41 -5.15
C LYS A 84 19.95 9.91 -4.43
N PHE A 85 19.99 11.18 -4.02
CA PHE A 85 21.16 11.84 -3.44
C PHE A 85 20.75 12.67 -2.21
N ILE A 86 20.15 12.01 -1.21
CA ILE A 86 19.72 12.66 0.03
C ILE A 86 20.94 12.97 0.90
N ASP A 87 21.02 14.21 1.37
CA ASP A 87 22.04 14.69 2.30
C ASP A 87 21.42 14.99 3.68
N SER A 88 22.26 15.42 4.63
CA SER A 88 21.82 15.72 6.00
C SER A 88 20.86 16.92 6.09
N LEU A 89 20.85 17.81 5.09
CA LEU A 89 19.99 18.99 5.06
C LEU A 89 18.58 18.65 4.55
N SER A 90 18.48 17.69 3.63
CA SER A 90 17.23 17.26 2.99
C SER A 90 16.56 16.05 3.67
N ILE A 91 17.25 15.34 4.57
CA ILE A 91 16.74 14.10 5.20
C ILE A 91 15.37 14.26 5.89
N ASN A 92 15.12 15.40 6.55
CA ASN A 92 13.84 15.65 7.21
C ASN A 92 12.73 15.96 6.21
N ALA A 93 13.07 16.66 5.12
CA ALA A 93 12.14 16.90 4.03
C ALA A 93 11.78 15.57 3.34
N ASP A 94 12.75 14.68 3.11
CA ASP A 94 12.47 13.37 2.50
C ASP A 94 11.58 12.48 3.36
N LYS A 95 11.81 12.43 4.67
CA LYS A 95 10.90 11.73 5.60
C LYS A 95 9.47 12.26 5.53
N ALA A 96 9.31 13.58 5.48
CA ALA A 96 8.00 14.21 5.36
C ALA A 96 7.35 13.91 3.99
N PHE A 97 8.12 13.97 2.91
CA PHE A 97 7.64 13.64 1.57
C PHE A 97 7.17 12.19 1.49
N ILE A 98 7.94 11.24 2.02
CA ILE A 98 7.56 9.82 2.03
C ILE A 98 6.23 9.63 2.75
N ASN A 99 6.07 10.24 3.94
CA ASN A 99 4.80 10.19 4.68
C ASN A 99 3.64 10.79 3.87
N ASP A 100 3.82 11.99 3.32
CA ASP A 100 2.74 12.71 2.67
C ASP A 100 2.33 12.06 1.33
N LYS A 101 3.32 11.57 0.57
CA LYS A 101 3.11 10.73 -0.63
C LYS A 101 2.43 9.42 -0.27
N PHE A 102 2.78 8.82 0.87
CA PHE A 102 2.12 7.59 1.34
C PHE A 102 0.62 7.82 1.46
N TRP A 103 0.20 8.85 2.18
CA TRP A 103 -1.21 9.22 2.31
C TRP A 103 -1.89 9.48 0.96
N LEU A 104 -1.22 10.18 0.03
CA LEU A 104 -1.79 10.53 -1.27
C LEU A 104 -2.03 9.29 -2.16
N LEU A 105 -1.12 8.32 -2.10
CA LEU A 105 -1.02 7.22 -3.07
C LEU A 105 -0.99 5.84 -2.40
N VAL A 106 -1.65 5.67 -1.25
CA VAL A 106 -1.75 4.37 -0.52
C VAL A 106 -2.02 3.18 -1.46
N PRO A 107 -2.99 3.24 -2.42
CA PRO A 107 -3.24 2.11 -3.31
C PRO A 107 -2.03 1.68 -4.13
N PHE A 108 -1.11 2.59 -4.44
CA PHE A 108 0.05 2.31 -5.28
C PHE A 108 1.21 1.76 -4.44
N GLN A 109 1.28 2.12 -3.15
CA GLN A 109 2.26 1.56 -2.22
C GLN A 109 2.08 0.05 -2.04
N LEU A 110 0.83 -0.45 -2.17
CA LEU A 110 0.54 -1.90 -2.17
C LEU A 110 1.28 -2.69 -3.26
N VAL A 111 1.74 -2.01 -4.32
CA VAL A 111 2.49 -2.60 -5.43
C VAL A 111 3.96 -2.17 -5.43
N TRP A 112 4.26 -0.93 -5.03
CA TRP A 112 5.62 -0.41 -5.03
C TRP A 112 6.48 -0.89 -3.87
N ASP A 113 5.88 -1.00 -2.69
CA ASP A 113 6.66 -1.26 -1.49
C ASP A 113 7.13 -2.71 -1.45
N LYS A 114 8.34 -2.89 -0.94
CA LYS A 114 9.00 -4.19 -0.79
C LYS A 114 9.13 -4.51 0.69
N GLY A 115 9.31 -5.79 1.00
CA GLY A 115 9.42 -6.23 2.39
C GLY A 115 8.10 -6.17 3.14
N THR A 116 6.98 -6.31 2.42
CA THR A 116 5.64 -6.34 2.97
C THR A 116 5.01 -7.71 2.80
N THR A 117 4.11 -8.07 3.71
CA THR A 117 3.20 -9.21 3.55
C THR A 117 1.76 -8.73 3.47
N ILE A 118 0.94 -9.46 2.73
CA ILE A 118 -0.48 -9.17 2.56
C ILE A 118 -1.25 -10.31 3.21
N SER A 119 -2.26 -10.00 4.02
CA SER A 119 -3.13 -11.02 4.56
C SER A 119 -4.00 -11.65 3.48
N LEU A 120 -4.59 -12.81 3.78
CA LEU A 120 -5.72 -13.32 3.00
C LEU A 120 -6.86 -12.30 2.99
N LEU A 121 -7.58 -12.27 1.88
CA LEU A 121 -8.80 -11.48 1.72
C LEU A 121 -9.86 -11.94 2.73
N SER A 122 -10.41 -11.01 3.50
CA SER A 122 -11.56 -11.22 4.37
C SER A 122 -12.68 -10.23 4.07
N LYS A 123 -13.86 -10.47 4.67
CA LYS A 123 -14.95 -9.50 4.73
C LYS A 123 -15.23 -9.17 6.18
N GLU A 124 -15.26 -7.89 6.51
CA GLU A 124 -15.44 -7.40 7.87
C GLU A 124 -16.23 -6.09 7.85
N ASN A 125 -16.93 -5.79 8.95
CA ASN A 125 -17.52 -4.47 9.13
C ASN A 125 -16.41 -3.42 9.29
N ALA A 126 -16.43 -2.41 8.43
CA ALA A 126 -15.47 -1.32 8.48
C ALA A 126 -15.56 -0.56 9.82
N PRO A 127 -14.43 -0.11 10.39
CA PRO A 127 -14.36 0.43 11.73
C PRO A 127 -15.18 1.71 11.92
N ILE A 128 -15.40 2.51 10.88
CA ILE A 128 -16.11 3.79 10.94
C ILE A 128 -17.55 3.63 10.44
N SER A 129 -17.75 3.28 9.17
CA SER A 129 -19.09 3.21 8.57
C SER A 129 -19.92 2.02 9.05
N LYS A 130 -19.30 1.03 9.70
CA LYS A 130 -19.92 -0.24 10.10
C LYS A 130 -20.54 -1.05 8.95
N THR A 131 -20.17 -0.70 7.71
CA THR A 131 -20.60 -1.42 6.51
C THR A 131 -19.67 -2.61 6.27
N GLU A 132 -20.23 -3.76 5.86
CA GLU A 132 -19.41 -4.91 5.47
C GLU A 132 -18.62 -4.58 4.20
N LEU A 133 -17.29 -4.61 4.29
CA LEU A 133 -16.36 -4.34 3.19
C LEU A 133 -15.35 -5.49 3.06
N ASN A 134 -14.71 -5.55 1.90
CA ASN A 134 -13.55 -6.41 1.73
C ASN A 134 -12.36 -5.81 2.49
N LYS A 135 -11.53 -6.65 3.07
CA LYS A 135 -10.37 -6.25 3.86
C LYS A 135 -9.13 -7.06 3.49
N ILE A 136 -8.01 -6.35 3.40
CA ILE A 136 -6.66 -6.94 3.47
C ILE A 136 -5.84 -6.17 4.50
N THR A 137 -4.83 -6.82 5.07
CA THR A 137 -3.83 -6.17 5.93
C THR A 137 -2.49 -6.18 5.21
N LEU A 138 -1.90 -4.99 5.07
CA LEU A 138 -0.50 -4.80 4.68
C LEU A 138 0.34 -4.75 5.96
N LEU A 139 1.37 -5.59 6.06
CA LEU A 139 2.31 -5.61 7.17
C LEU A 139 3.73 -5.37 6.67
N TYR A 140 4.42 -4.35 7.19
CA TYR A 140 5.82 -4.11 6.90
C TYR A 140 6.72 -5.01 7.75
N SER A 141 7.81 -5.50 7.16
CA SER A 141 8.84 -6.21 7.92
C SER A 141 9.50 -5.30 8.96
N ASN A 142 10.16 -5.91 9.93
CA ASN A 142 10.90 -5.17 10.96
C ASN A 142 12.26 -4.62 10.45
N GLU A 143 12.63 -4.90 9.21
CA GLU A 143 13.99 -4.72 8.70
C GLU A 143 14.14 -3.61 7.64
N VAL A 144 13.02 -3.05 7.15
CA VAL A 144 13.03 -2.14 5.99
C VAL A 144 12.20 -0.89 6.25
N GLY A 145 12.71 0.27 5.77
CA GLY A 145 11.96 1.52 5.73
C GLY A 145 11.98 2.34 7.02
N TYR A 146 11.17 3.41 7.05
CA TYR A 146 11.05 4.31 8.20
C TYR A 146 9.97 3.89 9.21
N THR A 147 9.18 2.87 8.89
CA THR A 147 8.03 2.38 9.66
C THR A 147 8.07 0.85 9.85
N PRO A 148 9.15 0.31 10.46
CA PRO A 148 9.31 -1.13 10.62
C PRO A 148 8.22 -1.72 11.52
N GLY A 149 7.63 -2.83 11.08
CA GLY A 149 6.60 -3.56 11.83
C GLY A 149 5.21 -2.91 11.83
N ASP A 150 5.02 -1.78 11.16
CA ASP A 150 3.70 -1.14 11.06
C ASP A 150 2.74 -1.96 10.19
N ALA A 151 1.45 -1.92 10.55
CA ALA A 151 0.39 -2.60 9.81
C ALA A 151 -0.73 -1.65 9.41
N TYR A 152 -1.34 -1.95 8.27
CA TYR A 152 -2.38 -1.14 7.63
C TYR A 152 -3.51 -2.05 7.20
N ASP A 153 -4.66 -1.96 7.86
CA ASP A 153 -5.87 -2.67 7.44
C ASP A 153 -6.62 -1.80 6.42
N ILE A 154 -6.75 -2.30 5.20
CA ILE A 154 -7.32 -1.59 4.06
C ILE A 154 -8.70 -2.16 3.77
N TYR A 155 -9.74 -1.33 3.91
CA TYR A 155 -11.12 -1.68 3.64
C TYR A 155 -11.56 -1.08 2.31
N PHE A 156 -12.10 -1.91 1.42
CA PHE A 156 -12.46 -1.49 0.06
C PHE A 156 -13.77 -2.14 -0.40
N ASP A 157 -14.45 -1.47 -1.32
CA ASP A 157 -15.72 -1.94 -1.90
C ASP A 157 -15.51 -3.00 -2.99
N ASN A 158 -16.59 -3.39 -3.67
CA ASN A 158 -16.52 -4.37 -4.76
C ASN A 158 -15.88 -3.81 -6.04
N ASP A 159 -15.74 -2.48 -6.14
CA ASP A 159 -15.05 -1.78 -7.22
C ASP A 159 -13.55 -1.58 -6.90
N TYR A 160 -13.08 -2.15 -5.78
CA TYR A 160 -11.71 -2.05 -5.27
C TYR A 160 -11.27 -0.63 -4.91
N LEU A 161 -12.23 0.30 -4.69
CA LEU A 161 -11.93 1.61 -4.14
C LEU A 161 -11.84 1.53 -2.62
N ILE A 162 -10.75 2.07 -2.08
CA ILE A 162 -10.54 2.14 -0.63
C ILE A 162 -11.62 3.05 -0.04
N LYS A 163 -12.24 2.63 1.05
CA LYS A 163 -13.23 3.41 1.79
C LYS A 163 -12.74 3.80 3.16
N GLU A 164 -12.00 2.92 3.80
CA GLU A 164 -11.48 3.12 5.14
C GLU A 164 -10.13 2.44 5.31
N TRP A 165 -9.36 2.94 6.25
CA TRP A 165 -8.07 2.39 6.62
C TRP A 165 -7.91 2.47 8.14
N VAL A 166 -7.32 1.42 8.74
CA VAL A 166 -6.75 1.42 10.09
C VAL A 166 -5.22 1.30 10.06
N PHE A 167 -4.54 2.26 10.66
CA PHE A 167 -3.11 2.19 10.95
C PHE A 167 -2.89 1.60 12.34
N ARG A 168 -2.00 0.61 12.44
CA ARG A 168 -1.59 -0.05 13.67
C ARG A 168 -0.08 0.01 13.81
N LYS A 169 0.39 0.92 14.66
CA LYS A 169 1.82 1.11 14.93
C LYS A 169 2.43 -0.15 15.53
N GLY A 170 3.53 -0.63 14.95
CA GLY A 170 4.20 -1.87 15.38
C GLY A 170 3.27 -3.08 15.38
N ASN A 171 2.24 -3.08 14.52
CA ASN A 171 1.26 -4.15 14.40
C ASN A 171 0.52 -4.47 15.71
N GLN A 172 0.36 -3.48 16.60
CA GLN A 172 -0.43 -3.64 17.82
C GLN A 172 -1.90 -3.98 17.51
N ASN A 173 -2.61 -4.64 18.42
CA ASN A 173 -4.00 -5.05 18.18
C ASN A 173 -4.96 -3.86 18.03
N GLU A 174 -4.80 -2.84 18.87
CA GLU A 174 -5.68 -1.68 18.88
C GLU A 174 -5.33 -0.68 17.76
N PRO A 175 -6.33 -0.14 17.04
CA PRO A 175 -6.13 0.95 16.08
C PRO A 175 -5.32 2.10 16.68
N THR A 176 -4.24 2.51 16.00
CA THR A 176 -3.55 3.77 16.31
C THR A 176 -4.29 4.94 15.67
N LEU A 177 -4.78 4.76 14.44
CA LEU A 177 -5.59 5.71 13.70
C LEU A 177 -6.54 4.94 12.80
N ALA A 178 -7.77 5.42 12.66
CA ALA A 178 -8.72 4.95 11.66
C ALA A 178 -9.29 6.15 10.92
N ASN A 179 -9.40 6.07 9.59
CA ASN A 179 -9.96 7.14 8.78
C ASN A 179 -10.70 6.64 7.54
N THR A 180 -11.57 7.48 7.01
CA THR A 180 -12.24 7.30 5.73
C THR A 180 -11.36 7.72 4.55
N PHE A 181 -11.79 7.35 3.34
CA PHE A 181 -11.30 7.83 2.06
C PHE A 181 -12.48 8.44 1.30
N GLU A 182 -12.50 9.77 1.22
CA GLU A 182 -13.63 10.52 0.71
C GLU A 182 -13.24 11.47 -0.42
N LYS A 183 -14.25 11.95 -1.14
CA LYS A 183 -14.12 12.96 -2.20
C LYS A 183 -13.09 12.55 -3.27
N TYR A 184 -13.19 11.32 -3.72
CA TYR A 184 -12.40 10.83 -4.85
C TYR A 184 -12.56 11.74 -6.06
N GLN A 185 -11.43 12.12 -6.66
CA GLN A 185 -11.35 12.83 -7.94
C GLN A 185 -10.36 12.13 -8.85
N ASP A 186 -10.57 12.27 -10.16
CA ASP A 186 -9.68 11.75 -11.19
C ASP A 186 -8.76 12.87 -11.69
N PHE A 187 -7.45 12.59 -11.65
CA PHE A 187 -6.40 13.48 -12.13
C PHE A 187 -5.62 12.75 -13.22
N ASN A 188 -6.04 12.95 -14.47
CA ASN A 188 -5.41 12.33 -15.63
C ASN A 188 -5.32 10.79 -15.52
N GLY A 189 -6.41 10.18 -15.08
CA GLY A 189 -6.54 8.73 -14.92
C GLY A 189 -5.99 8.19 -13.60
N ILE A 190 -5.59 9.05 -12.66
CA ILE A 190 -5.19 8.68 -11.29
C ILE A 190 -6.28 9.12 -10.32
N LYS A 191 -6.91 8.16 -9.61
CA LYS A 191 -7.97 8.47 -8.65
C LYS A 191 -7.40 8.69 -7.26
N ILE A 192 -7.64 9.86 -6.68
CA ILE A 192 -7.12 10.27 -5.38
C ILE A 192 -8.28 10.67 -4.47
N ALA A 193 -8.30 10.14 -3.24
CA ALA A 193 -9.20 10.62 -2.19
C ALA A 193 -8.62 11.91 -1.60
N LEU A 194 -9.42 12.99 -1.58
CA LEU A 194 -8.95 14.30 -1.15
C LEU A 194 -9.20 14.58 0.34
N GLU A 195 -10.05 13.78 1.00
CA GLU A 195 -10.35 13.93 2.42
C GLU A 195 -10.28 12.57 3.15
N HIS A 196 -9.73 12.60 4.36
CA HIS A 196 -9.65 11.44 5.24
C HIS A 196 -10.11 11.82 6.65
N LYS A 197 -11.28 11.34 7.05
CA LYS A 197 -11.91 11.74 8.33
C LYS A 197 -11.86 10.61 9.33
N ASN A 198 -11.68 10.94 10.61
CA ASN A 198 -11.91 9.97 11.68
C ASN A 198 -13.43 9.77 11.91
N ALA A 199 -13.75 8.81 12.77
CA ALA A 199 -15.14 8.46 13.08
C ALA A 199 -15.94 9.63 13.68
N GLU A 200 -15.30 10.47 14.50
CA GLU A 200 -15.93 11.62 15.14
C GLU A 200 -16.12 12.81 14.19
N GLY A 201 -15.45 12.82 13.02
CA GLY A 201 -15.48 13.91 12.06
C GLY A 201 -14.78 15.20 12.51
N ASN A 202 -14.13 15.21 13.67
CA ASN A 202 -13.40 16.36 14.22
C ASN A 202 -11.94 16.44 13.73
N TRP A 203 -11.46 15.41 13.02
CA TRP A 203 -10.17 15.39 12.34
C TRP A 203 -10.36 15.06 10.86
N ASN A 204 -9.68 15.81 10.00
CA ASN A 204 -9.72 15.61 8.55
C ASN A 204 -8.37 15.95 7.92
N LEU A 205 -7.68 14.96 7.38
CA LEU A 205 -6.50 15.17 6.54
C LEU A 205 -6.98 15.47 5.12
N LYS A 206 -6.50 16.60 4.58
CA LYS A 206 -6.91 17.10 3.27
C LYS A 206 -5.76 17.20 2.29
N PHE A 207 -6.07 16.91 1.03
CA PHE A 207 -5.24 17.22 -0.12
C PHE A 207 -5.88 18.35 -0.92
N THR A 208 -5.09 19.39 -1.22
CA THR A 208 -5.48 20.48 -2.14
C THR A 208 -4.42 20.64 -3.22
N ASP A 209 -4.72 21.44 -4.25
CA ASP A 209 -3.77 21.79 -5.31
C ASP A 209 -3.15 20.55 -5.98
N VAL A 210 -3.94 19.47 -6.09
CA VAL A 210 -3.50 18.22 -6.67
C VAL A 210 -3.43 18.37 -8.19
N ILE A 211 -2.25 18.14 -8.75
CA ILE A 211 -1.98 18.19 -10.18
C ILE A 211 -1.16 16.95 -10.54
N ILE A 212 -1.62 16.21 -11.54
CA ILE A 212 -0.90 15.10 -12.15
C ILE A 212 -0.60 15.50 -13.59
N ASN A 213 0.66 15.68 -13.94
CA ASN A 213 1.04 15.92 -15.32
C ASN A 213 1.48 14.61 -15.98
N LEU A 214 1.10 14.45 -17.23
CA LEU A 214 1.55 13.34 -18.07
C LEU A 214 2.77 13.76 -18.88
N ASN A 215 3.40 12.78 -19.52
CA ASN A 215 4.48 13.00 -20.48
C ASN A 215 3.97 13.31 -21.88
#